data_AF-D3BPU1-F1
#
_entry.id   AF-D3BPU1-F1
#
_cell.length_a   1.000
_cell.length_b   1.000
_cell.length_c   1.000
_cell.angle_alpha   90.00
_cell.angle_beta   90.00
_cell.angle_gamma   90.00
#
_symmetry.space_group_name_H-M   'P 1'
#
loop_
_entity.id
_entity.type
_entity.pdbx_description
1 polymer ?
#
loop_
_entity_poly.entity_id
_entity_poly.type
_entity_poly.pdbx_seq_one_letter_code
_entity_poly.pdbx_strand_id
1 'polypeptide(L)'
;MNNKKIDWRDLSNEEKERIKLQSKKHLKKIQLLLLTPIFIRKHIKKEVCDKLVCNTCPDEKFTSISMYRLHLESKRHLRRFKRSAVADTWDCKICNLPLPNESEWVIK
;
A
#
# COMPACT_ATOMS: atom_id res chain seq x y z
N MET A 1 -31.08 26.87 7.47
CA MET A 1 -31.00 25.97 8.65
C MET A 1 -30.32 26.75 9.77
N ASN A 2 -31.07 27.17 10.79
CA ASN A 2 -30.59 28.05 11.84
C ASN A 2 -29.72 27.30 12.85
N ASN A 3 -28.40 27.50 12.80
CA ASN A 3 -27.46 26.99 13.78
C ASN A 3 -27.40 27.99 14.95
N LYS A 4 -28.36 27.90 15.89
CA LYS A 4 -28.34 28.72 17.11
C LYS A 4 -27.10 28.33 17.91
N LYS A 5 -26.14 29.26 18.04
CA LYS A 5 -25.05 29.17 19.01
C LYS A 5 -25.68 29.12 20.40
N ILE A 6 -25.68 27.94 21.02
CA ILE A 6 -26.13 27.78 22.40
C ILE A 6 -25.08 28.41 23.30
N ASP A 7 -25.47 29.42 24.10
CA ASP A 7 -24.59 30.05 25.07
C ASP A 7 -24.29 29.06 26.20
N TRP A 8 -23.01 28.97 26.59
CA TRP A 8 -22.56 28.12 27.69
C TRP A 8 -23.26 28.41 29.02
N ARG A 9 -23.73 29.64 29.22
CA ARG A 9 -24.46 30.03 30.44
C ARG A 9 -25.85 29.41 30.53
N ASP A 10 -26.50 29.17 29.39
CA ASP A 10 -27.86 28.63 29.31
C ASP A 10 -27.92 27.11 29.47
N LEU A 11 -26.76 26.44 29.47
CA LEU A 11 -26.67 25.00 29.65
C LEU A 11 -26.83 24.62 31.12
N SER A 12 -27.67 23.60 31.37
CA SER A 12 -27.79 22.97 32.69
C SER A 12 -26.45 22.38 33.15
N ASN A 13 -26.29 22.22 34.46
CA ASN A 13 -25.07 21.60 35.01
C ASN A 13 -24.88 20.17 34.49
N GLU A 14 -25.96 19.42 34.24
CA GLU A 14 -25.88 18.09 33.62
C GLU A 14 -25.44 18.14 32.16
N GLU A 15 -25.92 19.11 31.37
CA GLU A 15 -25.46 19.31 29.98
C GLU A 15 -23.95 19.60 29.94
N LYS A 16 -23.48 20.48 30.83
CA LYS A 16 -22.06 20.85 30.92
C LYS A 16 -21.19 19.64 31.27
N GLU A 17 -21.62 18.81 32.21
CA GLU A 17 -20.90 17.58 32.55
C GLU A 17 -20.92 16.55 31.41
N ARG A 18 -22.04 16.40 30.68
CA ARG A 18 -22.10 15.55 29.47
C ARG A 18 -21.08 15.99 28.41
N ILE A 19 -21.00 17.29 28.13
CA ILE A 19 -20.05 17.85 27.16
C ILE A 19 -18.61 17.62 27.62
N LYS A 20 -18.29 17.90 28.89
CA LYS A 20 -16.95 17.63 29.45
C LYS A 20 -16.59 16.14 29.36
N LEU A 21 -17.53 15.25 29.67
CA LEU A 21 -17.31 13.80 29.60
C LEU A 21 -17.12 13.31 28.17
N GLN A 22 -17.90 13.83 27.20
CA GLN A 22 -17.72 13.54 25.78
C GLN A 22 -16.35 14.03 25.27
N SER A 23 -15.95 15.25 25.61
CA SER A 23 -14.63 15.80 25.26
C SER A 23 -13.49 14.95 25.84
N LYS A 24 -13.60 14.52 27.10
CA LYS A 24 -12.63 13.61 27.74
C LYS A 24 -12.57 12.25 27.06
N LYS A 25 -13.70 11.67 26.66
CA LYS A 25 -13.76 10.40 25.90
C LYS A 25 -13.12 10.54 24.52
N HIS A 26 -13.38 11.66 23.83
CA HIS A 26 -12.81 11.93 22.51
C HIS A 26 -11.28 12.09 22.58
N LEU A 27 -10.78 12.81 23.58
CA LEU A 27 -9.35 12.96 23.84
C LEU A 27 -8.69 11.62 24.17
N LYS A 28 -9.30 10.77 25.02
CA LYS A 28 -8.80 9.42 25.31
C LYS A 28 -8.74 8.53 24.07
N LYS A 29 -9.71 8.65 23.15
CA LYS A 29 -9.73 7.90 21.89
C LYS A 29 -8.61 8.34 20.93
N ILE A 30 -8.38 9.65 20.80
CA ILE A 30 -7.27 10.20 20.01
C ILE A 30 -5.92 9.79 20.61
N GLN A 31 -5.80 9.87 21.93
CA GLN A 31 -4.60 9.47 22.67
C GLN A 31 -4.29 7.97 22.47
N LEU A 32 -5.30 7.09 22.48
CA LEU A 32 -5.13 5.66 22.21
C LEU A 32 -4.70 5.35 20.75
N LEU A 33 -5.17 6.14 19.79
CA LEU A 33 -4.82 6.03 18.37
C LEU A 33 -3.37 6.46 18.09
N LEU A 34 -2.84 7.42 18.85
CA LEU A 34 -1.48 7.96 18.67
C LEU A 34 -0.42 7.28 19.55
N LEU A 35 -0.79 6.59 20.64
CA LEU A 35 0.16 6.00 21.60
C LEU A 35 0.32 4.48 21.50
N THR A 36 -0.43 3.78 20.64
CA THR A 36 -0.27 2.32 20.53
C THR A 36 0.72 1.95 19.42
N PRO A 37 1.96 1.55 19.75
CA PRO A 37 2.99 1.22 18.75
C PRO A 37 2.57 0.08 17.81
N ILE A 38 1.59 -0.73 18.21
CA ILE A 38 1.04 -1.83 17.42
C ILE A 38 0.23 -1.31 16.22
N PHE A 39 -0.61 -0.28 16.41
CA PHE A 39 -1.48 0.24 15.36
C PHE A 39 -0.67 0.99 14.29
N ILE A 40 0.26 1.83 14.74
CA ILE A 40 1.20 2.56 13.87
C ILE A 40 2.04 1.58 13.04
N ARG A 41 2.60 0.55 13.68
CA ARG A 41 3.41 -0.47 12.98
C ARG A 41 2.60 -1.24 11.93
N LYS A 42 1.32 -1.52 12.18
CA LYS A 42 0.46 -2.21 11.22
C LYS A 42 0.11 -1.31 10.03
N HIS A 43 -0.17 -0.03 10.27
CA HIS A 43 -0.49 0.93 9.22
C HIS A 43 0.72 1.23 8.32
N ILE A 44 1.89 1.48 8.93
CA ILE A 44 3.15 1.68 8.20
C ILE A 44 3.50 0.45 7.35
N LYS A 45 3.36 -0.76 7.91
CA LYS A 45 3.61 -1.99 7.13
C LYS A 45 2.72 -2.06 5.89
N LYS A 46 1.43 -1.72 6.02
CA LYS A 46 0.49 -1.73 4.90
C LYS A 46 0.90 -0.71 3.82
N GLU A 47 1.14 0.54 4.20
CA GLU A 47 1.52 1.59 3.25
C GLU A 47 2.85 1.31 2.54
N VAL A 48 3.81 0.68 3.22
CA VAL A 48 5.07 0.28 2.61
C VAL A 48 4.87 -0.88 1.63
N CYS A 49 4.01 -1.85 1.95
CA CYS A 49 3.76 -3.00 1.08
C CYS A 49 2.98 -2.62 -0.17
N ASP A 50 2.01 -1.71 -0.07
CA ASP A 50 1.24 -1.22 -1.21
C ASP A 50 2.11 -0.47 -2.25
N LYS A 51 3.32 -0.03 -1.86
CA LYS A 51 4.31 0.62 -2.73
C LYS A 51 5.34 -0.33 -3.33
N LEU A 52 5.33 -1.61 -2.96
CA LEU A 52 6.27 -2.60 -3.52
C LEU A 52 5.79 -2.99 -4.91
N VAL A 53 6.52 -2.58 -5.94
CA VAL A 53 6.27 -2.92 -7.34
C VAL A 53 7.55 -3.46 -7.96
N CYS A 54 7.44 -4.56 -8.69
CA CYS A 54 8.55 -5.12 -9.46
C CYS A 54 8.46 -4.64 -10.91
N ASN A 55 9.48 -3.92 -11.39
CA ASN A 55 9.51 -3.42 -12.77
C ASN A 55 9.51 -4.55 -13.82
N THR A 56 10.08 -5.71 -13.49
CA THR A 56 10.11 -6.89 -14.38
C THR A 56 8.82 -7.72 -14.31
N CYS A 57 8.03 -7.56 -13.26
CA CYS A 57 6.80 -8.33 -13.01
C CYS A 57 5.68 -7.40 -12.49
N PRO A 58 5.11 -6.54 -13.35
CA PRO A 58 4.13 -5.53 -12.94
C PRO A 58 2.81 -6.12 -12.41
N ASP A 59 2.47 -7.34 -12.82
CA ASP A 59 1.23 -8.02 -12.41
C ASP A 59 1.29 -8.61 -11.00
N GLU A 60 2.47 -8.66 -10.38
CA GLU A 60 2.66 -9.29 -9.08
C GLU A 60 2.46 -8.28 -7.94
N LYS A 61 1.59 -8.64 -6.98
CA LYS A 61 1.30 -7.83 -5.80
C LYS A 61 1.97 -8.44 -4.57
N PHE A 62 2.58 -7.59 -3.74
CA PHE A 62 3.32 -8.03 -2.57
C PHE A 62 2.65 -7.55 -1.29
N THR A 63 2.34 -8.49 -0.40
CA THR A 63 1.72 -8.20 0.91
C THR A 63 2.76 -7.98 2.02
N SER A 64 4.03 -8.24 1.72
CA SER A 64 5.15 -8.05 2.65
C SER A 64 6.46 -7.81 1.92
N ILE A 65 7.39 -7.11 2.59
CA ILE A 65 8.77 -6.94 2.12
C ILE A 65 9.47 -8.30 1.96
N SER A 66 9.23 -9.25 2.86
CA SER A 66 9.83 -10.59 2.79
C SER A 66 9.38 -11.33 1.53
N MET A 67 8.09 -11.25 1.18
CA MET A 67 7.55 -11.84 -0.04
C MET A 67 8.16 -11.19 -1.29
N TYR A 68 8.36 -9.87 -1.27
CA TYR A 68 9.04 -9.15 -2.34
C TYR A 68 10.51 -9.61 -2.50
N ARG A 69 11.25 -9.77 -1.41
CA ARG A 69 12.63 -10.29 -1.45
C ARG A 69 12.70 -11.70 -2.01
N LEU A 70 11.85 -12.60 -1.53
CA LEU A 70 11.75 -13.97 -2.05
C LEU A 70 11.36 -14.00 -3.52
N HIS A 71 10.50 -13.06 -3.96
CA HIS A 71 10.17 -12.91 -5.38
C HIS A 71 11.41 -12.58 -6.22
N LEU A 72 12.24 -11.61 -5.79
CA LEU A 72 13.45 -11.22 -6.52
C LEU A 72 14.45 -12.40 -6.65
N GLU A 73 14.51 -13.26 -5.64
CA GLU A 73 15.36 -14.46 -5.64
C GLU A 73 14.74 -15.64 -6.40
N SER A 74 13.45 -15.56 -6.76
CA SER A 74 12.75 -16.66 -7.41
C SER A 74 13.31 -16.94 -8.81
N LYS A 75 13.44 -18.23 -9.15
CA LYS A 75 13.85 -18.67 -10.49
C LYS A 75 12.98 -18.06 -11.60
N ARG A 76 11.69 -17.82 -11.32
CA ARG A 76 10.74 -17.20 -12.26
C ARG A 76 11.12 -15.74 -12.54
N HIS A 77 11.35 -14.94 -11.49
CA HIS A 77 11.79 -13.56 -11.62
C HIS A 77 13.14 -13.50 -12.34
N LEU A 78 14.12 -14.29 -11.90
CA LEU A 78 15.46 -14.30 -12.51
C LEU A 78 15.43 -14.64 -14.01
N ARG A 79 14.55 -15.56 -14.45
CA ARG A 79 14.37 -15.85 -15.88
C ARG A 79 13.83 -14.64 -16.64
N ARG A 80 12.80 -13.97 -16.12
CA ARG A 80 12.23 -12.76 -16.73
C ARG A 80 13.25 -11.62 -16.75
N PHE A 81 13.97 -11.41 -15.65
CA PHE A 81 15.00 -10.39 -15.52
C PHE A 81 16.14 -10.60 -16.54
N LYS A 82 16.61 -11.85 -16.68
CA LYS A 82 17.61 -12.20 -17.70
C LYS A 82 17.10 -11.95 -19.12
N ARG A 83 15.83 -12.25 -19.40
CA ARG A 83 15.21 -12.01 -20.71
C ARG A 83 15.05 -10.53 -21.01
N SER A 84 14.59 -9.73 -20.05
CA SER A 84 14.50 -8.27 -20.21
C SER A 84 15.85 -7.57 -20.38
N ALA A 85 16.95 -8.22 -19.98
CA ALA A 85 18.30 -7.72 -20.21
C ALA A 85 18.83 -8.04 -21.63
N VAL A 86 18.17 -8.93 -22.38
CA VAL A 86 18.49 -9.19 -23.78
C VAL A 86 17.74 -8.16 -24.62
N ALA A 87 18.48 -7.19 -25.18
CA ALA A 87 17.96 -5.98 -25.81
C ALA A 87 17.06 -6.22 -27.04
N ASP A 88 17.03 -7.43 -27.60
CA ASP A 88 16.36 -7.74 -28.88
C ASP A 88 15.40 -8.94 -28.75
N THR A 89 14.50 -8.90 -27.77
CA THR A 89 13.40 -9.87 -27.68
C THR A 89 12.05 -9.18 -27.85
N TRP A 90 11.16 -9.78 -28.65
CA TRP A 90 9.78 -9.32 -28.80
C TRP A 90 8.84 -10.24 -28.03
N ASP A 91 7.93 -9.65 -27.26
CA ASP A 91 6.92 -10.38 -26.49
C ASP A 91 5.68 -10.64 -27.33
N CYS A 92 5.39 -11.92 -27.59
CA CYS A 92 4.12 -12.30 -28.18
C CYS A 92 2.98 -12.10 -27.17
N LYS A 93 2.07 -11.16 -27.42
CA LYS A 93 0.96 -10.79 -26.51
C LYS A 93 -0.04 -11.93 -26.24
N ILE A 94 -0.16 -12.90 -27.14
CA ILE A 94 -1.09 -14.03 -27.01
C ILE A 94 -0.45 -15.11 -26.13
N CYS A 95 0.82 -15.40 -26.36
CA CYS A 95 1.52 -16.50 -25.71
C CYS A 95 2.28 -16.06 -24.44
N ASN A 96 2.43 -14.75 -24.25
CA ASN A 96 3.26 -14.11 -23.23
C ASN A 96 4.68 -14.71 -23.16
N LEU A 97 5.21 -15.05 -24.34
CA LEU A 97 6.49 -15.69 -24.55
C LEU A 97 7.43 -14.67 -25.22
N PRO A 98 8.61 -14.40 -24.63
CA PRO A 98 9.64 -13.60 -25.25
C PRO A 98 10.32 -14.43 -26.34
N LEU A 99 10.24 -13.96 -27.57
CA LEU A 99 10.83 -14.56 -28.75
C LEU A 99 12.07 -13.73 -29.17
N PRO A 100 13.17 -14.38 -29.58
CA PRO A 100 14.30 -13.69 -30.19
C PRO A 100 13.85 -12.96 -31.47
N ASN A 101 14.42 -11.79 -31.74
CA ASN A 101 14.10 -10.99 -32.92
C ASN A 101 14.35 -11.78 -34.22
N GLU A 102 13.51 -11.56 -35.23
CA GLU A 102 13.54 -12.28 -36.51
C GLU A 102 14.91 -12.19 -37.22
N SER A 103 15.65 -11.11 -36.96
CA SER A 103 17.02 -10.88 -37.46
C SER A 103 18.05 -11.93 -37.03
N GLU A 104 17.80 -12.74 -35.99
CA GLU A 104 18.68 -13.85 -35.59
C GLU A 104 18.47 -15.12 -36.43
N TRP A 105 17.36 -15.22 -37.18
CA TRP A 105 16.97 -16.44 -37.92
C TRP A 105 17.02 -16.28 -39.44
N VAL A 106 17.20 -15.05 -39.93
CA VAL A 106 17.49 -14.81 -41.36
C VAL A 106 18.99 -15.07 -41.60
N ILE A 107 19.33 -16.33 -41.82
CA ILE A 107 20.64 -16.73 -42.36
C ILE A 107 20.74 -16.14 -43.77
N LYS A 108 21.64 -15.18 -43.99
CA LYS A 108 22.01 -14.70 -45.32
C LYS A 108 22.88 -15.70 -46.06
#